data_AF-A0A9E2IL54-F1
#
_entry.id   AF-A0A9E2IL54-F1
#
_cell.length_a   1.000
_cell.length_b   1.000
_cell.length_c   1.000
_cell.angle_alpha   90.00
_cell.angle_beta   90.00
_cell.angle_gamma   90.00
#
_symmetry.space_group_name_H-M   'P 1'
#
loop_
_entity.id
_entity.type
_entity.pdbx_description
1 polymer ?
#
loop_
_entity_poly.entity_id
_entity_poly.type
_entity_poly.pdbx_seq_one_letter_code
_entity_poly.pdbx_strand_id
1 'polypeptide(L)'
;MDVAVEVSVVMPCLNEGASIGACIEKIKDVFSREHINGEIIVSDNGSTDRSREVAHAAGARVVSEPRKGYGAAYLRGLSEVRGSYVVIS
;
A
#
# COMPACT_ATOMS: atom_id res chain seq x y z
N MET A 1 -20.94 3.47 12.23
CA MET A 1 -21.05 2.51 11.11
C MET A 1 -19.69 2.50 10.46
N ASP A 2 -18.96 1.39 10.49
CA ASP A 2 -17.75 1.26 9.68
C ASP A 2 -18.16 1.32 8.22
N VAL A 3 -17.72 2.35 7.50
CA VAL A 3 -17.96 2.44 6.06
C VAL A 3 -17.06 1.39 5.41
N ALA A 4 -17.65 0.47 4.65
CA ALA A 4 -16.92 -0.58 3.98
C ALA A 4 -15.89 0.01 3.00
N VAL A 5 -14.67 -0.51 3.01
CA VAL A 5 -13.62 -0.11 2.05
C VAL A 5 -14.09 -0.45 0.64
N GLU A 6 -14.01 0.50 -0.29
CA GLU A 6 -14.43 0.33 -1.68
C GLU A 6 -13.25 -0.10 -2.56
N VAL A 7 -12.09 0.55 -2.37
CA VAL A 7 -10.89 0.34 -3.19
C VAL A 7 -9.68 0.03 -2.30
N SER A 8 -8.97 -1.05 -2.59
CA SER A 8 -7.66 -1.34 -2.00
C SER A 8 -6.57 -1.11 -3.05
N VAL A 9 -5.63 -0.21 -2.76
CA VAL A 9 -4.42 -0.03 -3.58
C VAL A 9 -3.29 -0.86 -2.98
N VAL A 10 -2.72 -1.78 -3.76
CA VAL A 10 -1.61 -2.65 -3.34
C VAL A 10 -0.33 -2.22 -4.01
N MET A 11 0.68 -1.92 -3.20
CA MET A 11 1.99 -1.44 -3.64
C MET A 11 3.09 -2.39 -3.15
N PRO A 12 3.82 -3.09 -4.02
CA PRO A 12 5.02 -3.80 -3.62
C PRO A 12 6.11 -2.77 -3.27
N CYS A 13 6.96 -3.06 -2.29
CA CYS A 13 8.00 -2.13 -1.87
C CYS A 13 9.29 -2.86 -1.51
N LEU A 14 10.41 -2.38 -2.06
CA LEU A 14 11.76 -2.81 -1.71
C LEU A 14 12.76 -1.65 -1.85
N ASN A 15 13.13 -1.05 -0.72
CA ASN A 15 14.09 0.07 -0.64
C ASN A 15 13.67 1.32 -1.45
N GLU A 16 12.41 1.71 -1.32
CA GLU A 16 11.80 2.86 -2.00
C GLU A 16 11.55 4.07 -1.07
N GLY A 17 12.33 4.23 0.01
CA GLY A 17 12.09 5.27 1.01
C GLY A 17 12.05 6.70 0.46
N ALA A 18 12.71 6.96 -0.68
CA ALA A 18 12.72 8.26 -1.34
C ALA A 18 11.45 8.58 -2.14
N SER A 19 10.68 7.57 -2.58
CA SER A 19 9.54 7.73 -3.49
C SER A 19 8.21 7.31 -2.88
N ILE A 20 8.21 6.31 -1.99
CA ILE A 20 6.99 5.66 -1.51
C ILE A 20 6.01 6.64 -0.85
N GLY A 21 6.51 7.56 -0.04
CA GLY A 21 5.68 8.57 0.63
C GLY A 21 4.94 9.49 -0.35
N ALA A 22 5.64 9.99 -1.38
CA ALA A 22 5.02 10.85 -2.39
C ALA A 22 3.97 10.10 -3.23
N CYS A 23 4.14 8.80 -3.45
CA CYS A 23 3.15 7.99 -4.15
C CYS A 23 1.88 7.79 -3.29
N ILE A 24 2.05 7.49 -2.01
CA ILE A 24 0.94 7.34 -1.05
C ILE A 24 0.11 8.63 -0.95
N GLU A 25 0.76 9.79 -0.84
CA GLU A 25 0.03 11.07 -0.79
C GLU A 25 -0.77 11.35 -2.07
N LYS A 26 -0.22 11.05 -3.26
CA LYS A 26 -0.97 11.18 -4.52
C LYS A 26 -2.21 10.28 -4.55
N ILE A 27 -2.12 9.07 -4.04
CA ILE A 27 -3.26 8.15 -3.96
C ILE A 27 -4.33 8.72 -3.01
N LYS A 28 -3.92 9.23 -1.85
CA LYS A 28 -4.83 9.88 -0.88
C LYS A 28 -5.51 11.12 -1.46
N ASP A 29 -4.79 11.93 -2.25
CA ASP A 29 -5.36 13.09 -2.94
C ASP A 29 -6.47 12.66 -3.92
N VAL A 30 -6.28 11.54 -4.63
CA VAL A 30 -7.32 10.96 -5.50
C VAL A 30 -8.50 10.48 -4.67
N PHE A 31 -8.26 9.71 -3.60
CA PHE A 31 -9.33 9.23 -2.73
C PHE A 31 -10.17 10.38 -2.15
N SER A 32 -9.51 11.44 -1.67
CA SER A 32 -10.19 12.62 -1.14
C SER A 32 -10.98 13.36 -2.21
N ARG A 33 -10.41 13.59 -3.39
CA ARG A 33 -11.05 14.36 -4.46
C ARG A 33 -12.27 13.64 -5.04
N GLU A 34 -12.16 12.33 -5.21
CA GLU A 34 -13.22 11.50 -5.80
C GLU A 34 -14.16 10.90 -4.75
N HIS A 35 -13.98 11.25 -3.46
CA HIS A 35 -14.76 10.75 -2.32
C HIS A 35 -14.78 9.22 -2.21
N ILE A 36 -13.65 8.57 -2.52
CA ILE A 36 -13.49 7.12 -2.45
C ILE A 36 -13.10 6.72 -1.02
N ASN A 37 -13.84 5.79 -0.42
CA ASN A 37 -13.41 5.16 0.82
C ASN A 37 -12.36 4.07 0.54
N GLY A 38 -11.09 4.47 0.43
CA GLY A 38 -10.00 3.59 0.03
C GLY A 38 -9.01 3.24 1.14
N GLU A 39 -8.30 2.12 0.97
CA GLU A 39 -7.12 1.78 1.77
C GLU A 39 -5.87 1.64 0.88
N ILE A 40 -4.70 1.83 1.46
CA ILE A 40 -3.41 1.65 0.80
C ILE A 40 -2.62 0.60 1.56
N ILE A 41 -2.25 -0.48 0.88
CA ILE A 41 -1.48 -1.60 1.41
C ILE A 41 -0.11 -1.60 0.76
N VAL A 42 0.93 -1.40 1.56
CA VAL A 42 2.32 -1.51 1.12
C VAL A 42 2.87 -2.87 1.52
N SER A 43 3.16 -3.73 0.56
CA SER A 43 3.79 -5.03 0.81
C SER A 43 5.31 -4.90 0.73
N ASP A 44 5.94 -4.75 1.88
CA ASP A 44 7.39 -4.68 2.02
C ASP A 44 8.03 -6.07 1.83
N ASN A 45 8.92 -6.17 0.84
CA ASN A 45 9.60 -7.41 0.50
C ASN A 45 11.04 -7.48 1.04
N GLY A 46 11.23 -6.96 2.27
CA GLY A 46 12.53 -6.98 2.95
C GLY A 46 13.36 -5.72 2.71
N SER A 47 12.74 -4.54 2.75
CA SER A 47 13.50 -3.29 2.74
C SER A 47 14.43 -3.20 3.95
N THR A 48 15.62 -2.68 3.72
CA THR A 48 16.67 -2.42 4.71
C THR A 48 16.88 -0.92 4.94
N ASP A 49 16.21 -0.08 4.18
CA ASP A 49 16.16 1.37 4.37
C ASP A 49 14.92 1.78 5.20
N ARG A 50 14.55 3.06 5.13
CA ARG A 50 13.43 3.64 5.87
C ARG A 50 12.07 3.48 5.16
N SER A 51 11.94 2.64 4.12
CA SER A 51 10.70 2.50 3.34
C SER A 51 9.47 2.22 4.20
N ARG A 52 9.59 1.29 5.16
CA ARG A 52 8.50 0.91 6.06
C ARG A 52 8.05 2.09 6.92
N GLU A 53 9.00 2.82 7.49
CA GLU A 53 8.73 4.00 8.31
C GLU A 53 8.02 5.09 7.52
N VAL A 54 8.52 5.40 6.32
CA VAL A 54 7.94 6.41 5.44
C VAL A 54 6.52 6.02 5.01
N ALA A 55 6.31 4.76 4.64
CA ALA A 55 5.00 4.27 4.24
C ALA A 55 3.97 4.32 5.39
N HIS A 56 4.37 3.90 6.59
CA HIS A 56 3.52 4.02 7.78
C HIS A 56 3.19 5.48 8.11
N ALA A 57 4.19 6.37 8.08
CA ALA A 57 4.01 7.78 8.37
C ALA A 57 3.08 8.48 7.37
N ALA A 58 3.10 8.07 6.09
CA ALA A 58 2.18 8.56 5.06
C ALA A 58 0.74 8.02 5.19
N GLY A 59 0.51 7.07 6.11
CA GLY A 59 -0.81 6.51 6.41
C GLY A 59 -1.14 5.21 5.69
N ALA A 60 -0.16 4.54 5.07
CA ALA A 60 -0.37 3.22 4.48
C ALA A 60 -0.32 2.10 5.54
N ARG A 61 -1.05 1.02 5.27
CA ARG A 61 -0.94 -0.23 6.03
C ARG A 61 0.20 -1.06 5.44
N VAL A 62 1.30 -1.18 6.18
CA VAL A 62 2.46 -1.94 5.73
C VAL A 62 2.35 -3.39 6.18
N VAL A 63 2.58 -4.32 5.26
CA VAL A 63 2.65 -5.76 5.51
C VAL A 63 4.00 -6.29 5.06
N SER A 64 4.56 -7.26 5.79
CA SER A 64 5.86 -7.83 5.44
C SER A 64 5.69 -9.15 4.66
N GLU A 65 6.42 -9.29 3.55
CA GLU A 65 6.59 -10.56 2.84
C GLU A 65 8.06 -11.02 2.93
N PRO A 66 8.36 -12.07 3.70
CA PRO A 66 9.72 -12.57 3.86
C PRO A 66 10.26 -13.31 2.62
N ARG A 67 9.40 -13.84 1.74
CA ARG A 67 9.82 -14.52 0.51
C ARG A 67 10.16 -13.49 -0.55
N LYS A 68 11.42 -13.41 -0.93
CA LYS A 68 11.89 -12.48 -1.97
C LYS A 68 11.20 -12.76 -3.31
N GLY A 69 10.86 -11.69 -4.02
CA GLY A 69 10.33 -11.73 -5.37
C GLY A 69 9.13 -10.80 -5.53
N TYR A 70 9.09 -10.09 -6.66
CA TYR A 70 8.04 -9.13 -6.98
C TYR A 70 6.63 -9.75 -6.91
N GLY A 71 6.47 -10.95 -7.46
CA GLY A 71 5.19 -11.69 -7.38
C GLY A 71 4.79 -12.08 -5.96
N ALA A 72 5.76 -12.46 -5.11
CA ALA A 72 5.47 -12.77 -3.71
C ALA A 72 4.97 -11.54 -2.95
N ALA A 73 5.58 -10.38 -3.20
CA ALA A 73 5.15 -9.11 -2.62
C ALA A 73 3.70 -8.78 -2.99
N TYR A 74 3.32 -8.89 -4.27
CA TYR A 74 1.92 -8.67 -4.64
C TYR A 74 0.99 -9.69 -4.02
N LEU A 75 1.31 -10.98 -4.07
CA LEU A 75 0.43 -12.02 -3.51
C LEU A 75 0.20 -11.79 -2.02
N ARG A 76 1.23 -11.34 -1.28
CA ARG A 76 1.05 -10.94 0.11
C ARG A 76 0.11 -9.75 0.24
N GLY A 77 0.35 -8.66 -0.47
CA GLY A 77 -0.49 -7.47 -0.40
C GLY A 77 -1.94 -7.74 -0.83
N LEU A 78 -2.14 -8.54 -1.88
CA LEU A 78 -3.45 -8.96 -2.37
C LEU A 78 -4.21 -9.82 -1.35
N SER A 79 -3.52 -10.64 -0.55
CA SER A 79 -4.17 -11.43 0.51
C SER A 79 -4.74 -10.59 1.66
N GLU A 80 -4.42 -9.29 1.69
CA GLU A 80 -4.77 -8.37 2.77
C GLU A 80 -5.87 -7.38 2.38
N VAL A 81 -6.30 -7.36 1.12
CA VAL A 81 -7.29 -6.39 0.61
C VAL A 81 -8.66 -6.57 1.27
N ARG A 82 -9.33 -5.45 1.53
CA ARG A 82 -10.70 -5.41 2.06
C ARG A 82 -11.69 -4.80 1.06
N GLY A 83 -11.19 -4.08 0.06
CA GLY A 83 -11.98 -3.39 -0.94
C GLY A 83 -12.61 -4.34 -1.97
N SER A 84 -13.75 -3.92 -2.51
CA SER A 84 -14.43 -4.58 -3.64
C SER A 84 -13.63 -4.46 -4.94
N TYR A 85 -12.82 -3.40 -5.07
CA TYR A 85 -11.94 -3.16 -6.20
C TYR A 85 -10.49 -3.12 -5.75
N VAL A 86 -9.60 -3.62 -6.61
CA VAL A 86 -8.17 -3.64 -6.36
C VAL A 86 -7.43 -2.92 -7.48
N VAL A 87 -6.52 -2.04 -7.10
CA VAL A 87 -5.56 -1.40 -8.01
C VAL A 87 -4.16 -1.82 -7.56
N ILE A 88 -3.32 -2.20 -8.52
CA ILE A 88 -1.91 -2.56 -8.27
C ILE A 88 -1.00 -1.53 -8.95
N SER A 89 0.08 -1.14 -8.28
CA SER A 89 1.15 -0.27 -8.83
C SER A 89 2.35 -1.07 -9.27
#